data_AF-A0A846XIW3-F1
#
_entry.id   AF-A0A846XIW3-F1
#
_cell.length_a   1.000
_cell.length_b   1.000
_cell.length_c   1.000
_cell.angle_alpha   90.00
_cell.angle_beta   90.00
_cell.angle_gamma   90.00
#
_symmetry.space_group_name_H-M   'P 1'
#
loop_
_entity.id
_entity.type
_entity.pdbx_description
1 polymer ?
#
loop_
_entity_poly.entity_id
_entity_poly.type
_entity_poly.pdbx_seq_one_letter_code
_entity_poly.pdbx_strand_id
1 'polypeptide(L)' 'MSSMDPDPAATPDLEAGGGVPAGSTPPDTAQTSGLSAPEPRTSHRFPPTGVAAVIAVIALVAVFAIVAIVLIASLG' A
#
# COMPACT_ATOMS: atom_id res chain seq x y z
N MET A 1 -24.52 30.98 -38.66
CA MET A 1 -23.98 30.77 -37.30
C MET A 1 -24.05 32.09 -36.56
N SER A 2 -24.90 32.16 -35.53
CA SER A 2 -25.01 33.32 -34.64
C SER A 2 -23.90 33.22 -33.59
N SER A 3 -22.99 34.18 -33.59
CA SER A 3 -22.01 34.37 -32.51
C SER A 3 -22.72 35.11 -31.39
N MET A 4 -23.26 34.37 -30.42
CA MET A 4 -23.89 34.91 -29.22
C MET A 4 -22.81 35.07 -28.14
N ASP A 5 -21.88 36.01 -28.35
CA ASP A 5 -20.92 36.39 -27.32
C ASP A 5 -21.44 37.69 -26.68
N PRO A 6 -21.99 37.64 -25.46
CA PRO A 6 -22.55 38.83 -24.81
C PRO A 6 -21.40 39.78 -24.44
N ASP A 7 -21.48 41.03 -24.90
CA ASP A 7 -20.57 42.10 -24.46
C ASP A 7 -20.66 42.26 -22.93
N PRO A 8 -19.55 42.05 -22.17
CA PRO A 8 -19.56 42.09 -20.71
C PRO A 8 -20.05 43.42 -20.13
N ALA A 9 -19.89 44.52 -20.88
CA ALA A 9 -20.35 45.84 -20.46
C ALA A 9 -21.88 46.00 -20.51
N ALA A 10 -22.58 45.08 -21.17
CA ALA A 10 -24.03 45.12 -21.40
C ALA A 10 -24.75 43.90 -20.80
N THR A 11 -24.21 43.31 -19.73
CA THR A 11 -24.95 42.36 -18.87
C THR A 11 -25.57 43.12 -17.70
N PRO A 12 -26.88 43.41 -17.69
CA PRO A 12 -27.55 43.88 -16.50
C PRO A 12 -27.65 42.68 -15.53
N ASP A 13 -27.26 42.88 -14.27
CA ASP A 13 -27.33 41.90 -13.14
C ASP A 13 -26.03 41.19 -12.73
N LEU A 14 -24.87 41.84 -12.84
CA LEU A 14 -23.71 41.48 -12.03
C LEU A 14 -23.36 42.64 -11.09
N GLU A 15 -23.94 42.69 -9.88
CA GLU A 15 -23.30 43.43 -8.78
C GLU A 15 -21.83 43.02 -8.74
N ALA A 16 -20.92 43.99 -8.70
CA ALA A 16 -19.49 43.74 -8.56
C ALA A 16 -19.30 42.87 -7.31
N GLY A 17 -19.04 41.57 -7.53
CA GLY A 17 -19.05 40.55 -6.48
C GLY A 17 -18.23 41.01 -5.29
N GLY A 18 -18.93 41.34 -4.21
CA GLY A 18 -18.30 41.78 -2.96
C GLY A 18 -17.45 40.63 -2.44
N GLY A 19 -16.13 40.76 -2.59
CA GLY A 19 -15.19 39.81 -2.02
C GLY A 19 -15.45 39.67 -0.52
N VAL A 20 -15.59 38.43 -0.05
CA VAL A 20 -15.61 38.16 1.38
C VAL A 20 -14.28 38.60 1.98
N PRO A 21 -14.26 39.41 3.05
CA PRO A 21 -13.01 39.72 3.73
C PRO A 21 -12.38 38.41 4.19
N ALA A 22 -11.06 38.28 3.99
CA ALA A 22 -10.33 37.07 4.36
C ALA A 22 -10.57 36.77 5.85
N GLY A 23 -11.41 35.75 6.11
CA GLY A 23 -11.62 35.22 7.44
C GLY A 23 -10.29 34.73 7.97
N SER A 24 -9.92 35.25 9.14
CA SER A 24 -8.72 34.86 9.88
C SER A 24 -8.63 33.34 9.97
N THR A 25 -7.58 32.81 9.33
CA THR A 25 -7.14 31.41 9.37
C THR A 25 -8.05 30.45 8.59
N PRO A 26 -7.53 29.74 7.56
CA PRO A 26 -8.19 28.56 7.03
C PRO A 26 -8.60 27.64 8.19
N PRO A 27 -9.79 26.99 8.18
CA PRO A 27 -10.07 25.95 9.16
C PRO A 27 -8.96 24.91 9.06
N ASP A 28 -8.51 24.39 10.21
CA ASP A 28 -7.53 23.31 10.28
C ASP A 28 -7.87 22.31 9.18
N THR A 29 -6.99 22.21 8.18
CA THR A 29 -7.14 21.17 7.16
C THR A 29 -7.36 19.88 7.92
N ALA A 30 -8.43 19.15 7.59
CA ALA A 30 -8.65 17.83 8.16
C ALA A 30 -7.38 17.03 7.86
N GLN A 31 -6.51 16.98 8.86
CA GLN A 31 -5.18 16.46 8.75
C GLN A 31 -5.37 14.99 8.42
N THR A 32 -5.05 14.64 7.18
CA THR A 32 -4.91 13.24 6.78
C THR A 32 -3.72 12.58 7.46
N SER A 33 -3.03 13.25 8.40
CA SER A 33 -2.08 12.65 9.36
C SER A 33 -2.66 11.48 10.18
N GLY A 34 -3.98 11.21 10.11
CA GLY A 34 -4.61 10.02 10.68
C GLY A 34 -4.93 8.89 9.69
N LEU A 35 -4.65 9.03 8.40
CA LEU A 35 -4.97 8.03 7.36
C LEU A 35 -3.89 6.95 7.16
N SER A 36 -2.75 7.05 7.85
CA SER A 36 -1.80 5.95 7.91
C SER A 36 -2.34 4.87 8.85
N ALA A 37 -2.75 3.73 8.28
CA ALA A 37 -2.93 2.51 9.06
C ALA A 37 -1.62 2.23 9.84
N PRO A 38 -1.69 1.64 11.04
CA PRO A 38 -0.49 1.19 11.75
C PRO A 38 0.38 0.38 10.79
N GLU A 39 1.58 0.88 10.48
CA GLU A 39 2.51 0.15 9.64
C GLU A 39 2.77 -1.21 10.32
N PRO A 40 2.44 -2.34 9.67
CA PRO A 40 2.75 -3.64 10.22
C PRO A 40 4.25 -3.65 10.48
N ARG A 41 4.66 -3.77 11.74
CA ARG A 41 6.07 -3.89 12.07
C ARG A 41 6.57 -5.14 11.37
N THR A 42 7.34 -4.95 10.29
CA THR A 42 8.01 -6.07 9.64
C THR A 42 8.94 -6.70 10.68
N SER A 43 8.58 -7.89 11.14
CA SER A 43 9.44 -8.62 12.05
C SER A 43 10.56 -9.22 11.20
N HIS A 44 11.79 -8.79 11.41
CA HIS A 44 12.98 -9.38 10.78
C HIS A 44 13.28 -10.82 11.25
N ARG A 45 12.34 -11.47 11.94
CA ARG A 45 12.51 -12.80 12.50
C ARG A 45 11.83 -13.82 11.60
N PHE A 46 12.56 -14.90 11.32
CA PHE A 46 12.03 -16.02 10.57
C PHE A 46 10.84 -16.64 11.33
N PRO A 47 9.67 -16.83 10.70
CA PRO A 47 8.49 -17.33 11.39
C PRO A 47 8.72 -18.78 11.83
N PRO A 48 8.11 -19.21 12.96
CA PRO A 48 8.27 -20.58 13.46
C PRO A 48 7.78 -21.62 12.45
N THR A 49 6.77 -21.29 11.64
CA THR A 49 6.30 -22.12 10.52
C THR A 49 7.37 -22.31 9.45
N GLY A 50 8.16 -21.28 9.15
CA GLY A 50 9.30 -21.35 8.24
C GLY A 50 10.40 -22.25 8.79
N VAL A 51 10.72 -22.13 10.09
CA VAL A 51 11.68 -23.03 10.76
C VAL A 51 11.21 -24.48 10.69
N ALA A 52 9.93 -24.74 10.98
CA ALA A 52 9.35 -26.08 10.88
C ALA A 52 9.42 -26.65 9.46
N ALA A 53 9.15 -25.82 8.44
CA ALA A 53 9.25 -26.23 7.04
C ALA A 53 10.69 -26.62 6.66
N VAL A 54 11.70 -25.85 7.09
CA VAL A 54 13.11 -26.17 6.85
C VAL A 54 13.50 -27.49 7.51
N ILE A 55 13.10 -27.71 8.77
CA ILE A 55 13.36 -28.96 9.49
C ILE A 55 12.72 -30.15 8.75
N ALA A 56 11.47 -30.00 8.28
CA ALA A 56 10.78 -31.05 7.54
C ALA A 56 11.50 -31.42 6.24
N VAL A 57 12.00 -30.43 5.50
CA VAL A 57 12.78 -30.68 4.27
C VAL A 57 14.10 -31.38 4.59
N ILE A 58 14.82 -30.96 5.63
CA ILE A 58 16.07 -31.63 6.06
C ILE A 58 15.80 -33.09 6.41
N ALA A 59 14.73 -33.36 7.17
CA ALA A 59 14.33 -34.72 7.53
C ALA A 59 14.02 -35.56 6.28
N LEU A 60 13.28 -35.00 5.32
CA LEU A 60 12.97 -35.67 4.06
C LEU A 60 14.25 -36.03 3.29
N VAL A 61 15.16 -35.07 3.11
CA VAL A 61 16.45 -35.30 2.42
C VAL A 61 17.28 -36.37 3.14
N ALA A 62 17.31 -36.34 4.47
CA ALA A 62 18.03 -37.34 5.27
C ALA A 62 17.47 -38.75 5.05
N VAL A 63 16.15 -38.92 4.99
CA VAL A 63 15.51 -40.21 4.68
C VAL A 63 15.93 -40.71 3.30
N PHE A 64 15.87 -39.85 2.27
CA PHE A 64 16.31 -40.23 0.93
C PHE A 64 17.79 -40.60 0.88
N ALA A 65 18.65 -39.84 1.56
CA ALA A 65 20.07 -40.14 1.63
C ALA A 65 20.36 -41.50 2.27
N ILE A 66 19.68 -41.81 3.39
CA ILE A 66 19.80 -43.11 4.06
C ILE A 66 19.39 -44.24 3.12
N VAL A 67 18.23 -44.11 2.47
CA VAL A 67 17.74 -45.12 1.52
C VAL A 67 18.73 -45.32 0.36
N ALA A 68 19.25 -44.23 -0.21
CA ALA A 68 20.23 -44.31 -1.28
C ALA A 68 21.51 -45.04 -0.84
N ILE A 69 22.04 -44.72 0.34
CA ILE A 69 23.22 -45.38 0.91
C ILE A 69 22.97 -46.89 1.09
N VAL A 70 21.82 -47.26 1.65
CA VAL A 70 21.46 -48.67 1.86
C VAL A 70 21.36 -49.41 0.52
N LEU A 71 20.71 -48.81 -0.48
CA LEU A 71 20.58 -49.41 -1.80
C LEU A 71 21.94 -49.65 -2.45
N ILE A 72 22.82 -48.63 -2.43
CA ILE A 72 24.19 -48.73 -2.96
C ILE A 72 24.97 -49.83 -2.23
N ALA A 73 24.90 -49.87 -0.90
CA ALA A 73 25.58 -50.88 -0.10
C ALA A 73 25.04 -52.30 -0.32
N SER A 74 23.77 -52.45 -0.71
CA SER A 74 23.19 -53.77 -1.02
C SER A 74 23.49 -54.27 -2.44
N LEU A 75 23.91 -53.37 -3.33
CA LEU A 75 24.11 -53.66 -4.75
C LEU A 75 25.59 -53.90 -5.12
N GLY A 76 26.52 -53.53 -4.24
CA GLY A 76 27.94 -53.86 -4.35
C GLY A 76 28.29 -55.13 -3.58
#